data_AF-A0A653DPX1-F1
#
_entry.id   AF-A0A653DPX1-F1
#
_cell.length_a   1.000
_cell.length_b   1.000
_cell.length_c   1.000
_cell.angle_alpha   90.00
_cell.angle_beta   90.00
_cell.angle_gamma   90.00
#
_symmetry.space_group_name_H-M   'P 1'
#
loop_
_entity.id
_entity.type
_entity.pdbx_description
1 polymer ?
#
loop_
_entity_poly.entity_id
_entity_poly.type
_entity_poly.pdbx_seq_one_letter_code
_entity_poly.pdbx_strand_id
1 'polypeptide(L)'
;MIDDAPGYSFEVDIWACGVIMYTLLVGCPPFWHRKQMVMLRNIMEGKYTFSSPEWNDISEEPKDLIRRLLVVDPKKRISITDALNHPFFQTVKLQHKKFNAKRKFQWAILVVRAMVRIQRMRFTPEPLSLVTARTDPYRLKLLRKIVDGCAFRVYGHWVKKGEGQNRAALFENSQKTELKHIYVTNLSR
;
A
#
# COMPACT_ATOMS: atom_id res chain seq x y z
N MET A 1 -46.15 -45.95 4.39
CA MET A 1 -45.67 -44.79 3.62
C MET A 1 -46.51 -43.62 4.13
N ILE A 2 -45.91 -42.51 4.58
CA ILE A 2 -46.69 -41.44 5.21
C ILE A 2 -47.26 -40.59 4.08
N ASP A 3 -48.40 -41.01 3.55
CA ASP A 3 -48.95 -40.51 2.29
C ASP A 3 -49.60 -39.11 2.42
N ASP A 4 -49.77 -38.61 3.66
CA ASP A 4 -50.38 -37.31 3.97
C ASP A 4 -49.40 -36.32 4.66
N ALA A 5 -48.09 -36.56 4.61
CA ALA A 5 -47.13 -35.64 5.24
C ALA A 5 -47.02 -34.34 4.41
N PRO A 6 -47.19 -33.14 5.02
CA PRO A 6 -46.82 -31.91 4.34
C PRO A 6 -45.33 -31.97 3.95
N GLY A 7 -45.04 -31.69 2.69
CA GLY A 7 -43.67 -31.70 2.17
C GLY A 7 -42.75 -30.74 2.91
N TYR A 8 -41.43 -30.94 2.77
CA TYR A 8 -40.43 -30.02 3.31
C TYR A 8 -40.27 -28.79 2.39
N SER A 9 -39.73 -27.72 2.94
CA SER A 9 -39.50 -26.44 2.26
C SER A 9 -38.09 -25.91 2.58
N PHE A 10 -37.76 -24.68 2.19
CA PHE A 10 -36.43 -24.05 2.29
C PHE A 10 -35.86 -24.00 3.72
N GLU A 11 -36.68 -24.16 4.76
CA GLU A 11 -36.23 -24.17 6.15
C GLU A 11 -35.25 -25.31 6.43
N VAL A 12 -35.29 -26.41 5.66
CA VAL A 12 -34.32 -27.52 5.79
C VAL A 12 -32.89 -27.08 5.51
N ASP A 13 -32.68 -26.10 4.62
CA ASP A 13 -31.36 -25.57 4.31
C ASP A 13 -30.82 -24.77 5.50
N ILE A 14 -31.68 -24.06 6.22
CA ILE A 14 -31.32 -23.32 7.44
C ILE A 14 -30.84 -24.30 8.53
N TRP A 15 -31.49 -25.45 8.66
CA TRP A 15 -31.04 -26.52 9.56
C TRP A 15 -29.68 -27.07 9.14
N ALA A 16 -29.50 -27.36 7.85
CA ALA A 16 -28.23 -27.85 7.31
C ALA A 16 -27.09 -26.83 7.54
N CYS A 17 -27.35 -25.53 7.36
CA CYS A 17 -26.40 -24.47 7.71
C CYS A 17 -26.02 -24.51 9.20
N GLY A 18 -26.97 -24.76 10.10
CA GLY A 18 -26.69 -24.93 11.53
C GLY A 18 -25.77 -26.12 11.82
N VAL A 19 -25.99 -27.26 11.15
CA VAL A 19 -25.13 -28.45 11.27
C VAL A 19 -23.73 -28.18 10.75
N ILE A 20 -23.61 -27.52 9.60
CA ILE A 20 -22.32 -27.13 9.01
C ILE A 20 -21.59 -26.14 9.93
N MET A 21 -22.28 -25.11 10.41
CA MET A 21 -21.69 -24.10 11.30
C MET A 21 -21.17 -24.73 12.60
N TYR A 22 -21.95 -25.60 13.24
CA TYR A 22 -21.49 -26.35 14.42
C TYR A 22 -20.21 -27.13 14.10
N THR A 23 -20.20 -27.85 12.97
CA THR A 23 -19.05 -28.67 12.56
C THR A 23 -17.81 -27.83 12.25
N LEU A 24 -17.97 -26.66 11.63
CA LEU A 24 -16.86 -25.75 11.32
C LEU A 24 -16.20 -25.17 12.57
N LEU A 25 -16.96 -24.99 13.66
CA LEU A 25 -16.46 -24.40 14.89
C LEU A 25 -15.65 -25.38 15.75
N VAL A 26 -16.09 -26.63 15.87
CA VAL A 26 -15.49 -27.61 16.78
C VAL A 26 -14.95 -28.88 16.11
N GLY A 27 -15.13 -29.03 14.79
CA GLY A 27 -14.62 -30.17 14.03
C GLY A 27 -15.41 -31.47 14.20
N CYS A 28 -16.52 -31.47 14.94
CA CYS A 28 -17.40 -32.61 15.13
C CYS A 28 -18.87 -32.23 14.88
N PRO A 29 -19.72 -33.15 14.36
CA PRO A 29 -21.12 -32.84 14.08
C PRO A 29 -21.96 -32.77 15.38
N PRO A 30 -23.03 -31.97 15.41
CA PRO A 30 -23.90 -31.81 16.59
C PRO A 30 -24.63 -33.09 16.98
N PHE A 31 -24.93 -33.95 15.99
CA PHE A 31 -25.62 -35.21 16.18
C PHE A 31 -24.71 -36.35 15.78
N TRP A 32 -24.12 -37.04 16.75
CA TRP A 32 -23.32 -38.22 16.51
C TRP A 32 -23.59 -39.29 17.55
N HIS A 33 -23.73 -40.53 17.09
CA HIS A 33 -23.80 -41.69 17.96
C HIS A 33 -23.43 -42.96 17.18
N ARG A 34 -22.79 -43.93 17.82
CA ARG A 34 -22.43 -45.22 17.19
C ARG A 34 -23.64 -45.98 16.63
N LYS A 35 -24.76 -45.94 17.36
CA LYS A 35 -26.04 -46.50 16.91
C LYS A 35 -26.85 -45.45 16.14
N GLN A 36 -27.12 -45.72 14.87
CA GLN A 36 -27.85 -44.82 13.97
C GLN A 36 -29.24 -44.41 14.52
N MET A 37 -29.97 -45.33 15.15
CA MET A 37 -31.29 -45.03 15.71
C MET A 37 -31.25 -43.95 16.81
N VAL A 38 -30.18 -43.92 17.61
CA VAL A 38 -30.02 -42.90 18.66
C VAL A 38 -29.64 -41.56 18.03
N MET A 39 -28.80 -41.56 16.99
CA MET A 39 -28.47 -40.34 16.25
C MET A 39 -29.72 -39.73 15.60
N LEU A 40 -30.56 -40.54 14.93
CA LEU A 40 -31.82 -40.11 14.35
C LEU A 40 -32.78 -39.57 15.42
N ARG A 41 -32.87 -40.25 16.57
CA ARG A 41 -33.64 -39.77 17.71
C ARG A 41 -33.16 -38.40 18.20
N ASN A 42 -31.84 -38.20 18.33
CA ASN A 42 -31.29 -36.91 18.74
C ASN A 42 -31.60 -35.81 17.71
N ILE A 43 -31.60 -36.13 16.41
CA ILE A 43 -32.01 -35.19 15.35
C ILE A 43 -33.49 -34.83 15.50
N MET A 44 -34.36 -35.83 15.69
CA MET A 44 -35.81 -35.63 15.87
C MET A 44 -36.14 -34.84 17.15
N GLU A 45 -35.37 -35.03 18.22
CA GLU A 45 -35.52 -34.31 19.49
C GLU A 45 -34.77 -32.96 19.50
N GLY A 46 -33.93 -32.67 18.50
CA GLY A 46 -33.07 -31.49 18.50
C GLY A 46 -32.04 -31.49 19.64
N LYS A 47 -31.60 -32.68 20.08
CA LYS A 47 -30.73 -32.86 21.24
C LYS A 47 -29.25 -32.80 20.86
N TYR A 48 -28.61 -31.68 21.14
CA TYR A 48 -27.17 -31.44 21.03
C TYR A 48 -26.68 -30.60 22.22
N THR A 49 -25.37 -30.55 22.45
CA THR A 49 -24.79 -29.90 23.64
C THR A 49 -23.51 -29.14 23.32
N PHE A 50 -23.31 -27.99 23.96
CA PHE A 50 -22.07 -27.21 23.90
C PHE A 50 -21.11 -27.54 25.05
N SER A 51 -21.12 -28.79 25.54
CA SER A 51 -20.40 -29.21 26.76
C SER A 51 -18.96 -29.67 26.52
N SER A 52 -18.55 -29.76 25.25
CA SER A 52 -17.22 -30.22 24.88
C SER A 52 -16.17 -29.13 25.16
N PRO A 53 -14.93 -29.47 25.56
CA PRO A 53 -13.88 -28.48 25.85
C PRO A 53 -13.62 -27.48 24.73
N GLU A 54 -13.82 -27.90 23.47
CA GLU A 54 -13.69 -27.06 22.27
C GLU A 54 -14.65 -25.86 22.28
N TRP A 55 -15.75 -25.92 23.03
CA TRP A 55 -16.72 -24.82 23.17
C TRP A 55 -16.35 -23.81 24.26
N ASN A 56 -15.33 -24.08 25.08
CA ASN A 56 -14.95 -23.20 26.19
C ASN A 56 -14.41 -21.85 25.68
N ASP A 57 -13.64 -21.88 24.58
CA ASP A 57 -13.03 -20.68 24.00
C ASP A 57 -13.93 -19.97 22.98
N ILE A 58 -15.10 -20.53 22.68
CA ILE A 58 -16.05 -19.99 21.70
C ILE A 58 -17.04 -19.06 22.42
N SER A 59 -17.19 -17.84 21.90
CA SER A 59 -18.10 -16.83 22.45
C SER A 59 -19.59 -17.24 22.34
N GLU A 60 -20.48 -16.53 23.02
CA GLU A 60 -21.91 -16.91 23.04
C GLU A 60 -22.66 -16.57 21.74
N GLU A 61 -22.21 -15.60 20.94
CA GLU A 61 -22.88 -15.21 19.69
C GLU A 61 -23.01 -16.37 18.67
N PRO A 62 -21.96 -17.14 18.34
CA PRO A 62 -22.12 -18.30 17.47
C PRO A 62 -22.99 -19.40 18.09
N LYS A 63 -22.92 -19.60 19.42
CA LYS A 63 -23.76 -20.58 20.13
C LYS A 63 -25.23 -20.19 20.05
N ASP A 64 -25.57 -18.91 20.24
CA ASP A 64 -26.93 -18.39 20.10
C ASP A 64 -27.46 -18.56 18.68
N LEU A 65 -26.64 -18.27 17.67
CA LEU A 65 -27.04 -18.47 16.28
C LEU A 65 -27.33 -19.96 15.98
N ILE A 66 -26.48 -20.88 16.44
CA ILE A 66 -26.73 -22.32 16.30
C ILE A 66 -28.03 -22.74 16.98
N ARG A 67 -28.34 -22.22 18.17
CA ARG A 67 -29.59 -22.49 18.88
C ARG A 67 -30.82 -22.11 18.07
N ARG A 68 -30.73 -21.03 17.29
CA ARG A 68 -31.81 -20.54 16.43
C ARG A 68 -31.91 -21.27 15.08
N LEU A 69 -30.78 -21.76 14.56
CA LEU A 69 -30.72 -22.56 13.33
C LEU A 69 -31.21 -24.00 13.55
N LEU A 70 -30.82 -24.62 14.66
CA LEU A 70 -31.14 -26.01 15.02
C LEU A 70 -32.44 -26.12 15.84
N VAL A 71 -33.50 -25.49 15.36
CA VAL A 71 -34.86 -25.61 15.94
C VAL A 71 -35.66 -26.66 15.16
N VAL A 72 -36.20 -27.66 15.87
CA VAL A 72 -36.93 -28.79 15.26
C VAL A 72 -38.16 -28.31 14.50
N ASP A 73 -38.96 -27.44 15.12
CA ASP A 73 -40.14 -26.83 14.50
C ASP A 73 -39.70 -25.81 13.42
N PRO A 74 -39.96 -26.08 12.12
CA PRO A 74 -39.55 -25.20 11.03
C PRO A 74 -40.14 -23.79 11.14
N LYS A 75 -41.35 -23.64 11.70
CA LYS A 75 -42.02 -22.34 11.84
C LYS A 75 -41.39 -21.44 12.89
N LYS A 76 -40.69 -22.03 13.86
CA LYS A 76 -39.94 -21.33 14.91
C LYS A 76 -38.47 -21.15 14.57
N ARG A 77 -38.00 -21.83 13.53
CA ARG A 77 -36.63 -21.72 13.04
C ARG A 77 -36.41 -20.32 12.47
N ILE A 78 -35.24 -19.76 12.76
CA ILE A 78 -34.87 -18.42 12.27
C ILE A 78 -34.93 -18.35 10.74
N SER A 79 -35.42 -17.23 10.19
CA SER A 79 -35.34 -16.97 8.74
C SER A 79 -33.89 -16.70 8.32
N ILE A 80 -33.54 -16.98 7.06
CA ILE A 80 -32.22 -16.65 6.51
C ILE A 80 -31.89 -15.15 6.61
N THR A 81 -32.89 -14.28 6.44
CA THR A 81 -32.72 -12.82 6.55
C THR A 81 -32.32 -12.43 7.97
N ASP A 82 -32.96 -13.03 8.96
CA ASP A 82 -32.72 -12.73 10.36
C ASP A 82 -31.41 -13.36 10.84
N ALA A 83 -31.07 -14.54 10.31
CA ALA A 83 -29.78 -15.19 10.54
C ALA A 83 -28.62 -14.34 10.04
N LEU A 84 -28.72 -13.74 8.83
CA LEU A 84 -27.69 -12.84 8.29
C LEU A 84 -27.57 -11.53 9.08
N ASN A 85 -28.66 -11.08 9.70
CA ASN A 85 -28.68 -9.91 10.57
C ASN A 85 -28.20 -10.22 12.00
N HIS A 86 -27.89 -11.47 12.33
CA HIS A 86 -27.46 -11.87 13.67
C HIS A 86 -26.11 -11.21 14.06
N PRO A 87 -25.90 -10.82 15.34
CA PRO A 87 -24.66 -10.20 15.81
C PRO A 87 -23.38 -10.94 15.40
N PHE A 88 -23.43 -12.27 15.32
CA PHE A 88 -22.33 -13.11 14.82
C PHE A 88 -21.73 -12.61 13.49
N PHE A 89 -22.56 -12.23 12.52
CA PHE A 89 -22.09 -11.73 11.22
C PHE A 89 -21.75 -10.23 11.23
N GLN A 90 -22.15 -9.49 12.26
CA GLN A 90 -21.86 -8.06 12.38
C GLN A 90 -20.44 -7.79 12.92
N THR A 91 -19.88 -8.75 13.67
CA THR A 91 -18.54 -8.62 14.28
C THR A 91 -17.42 -8.58 13.25
N VAL A 92 -17.55 -9.34 12.16
CA VAL A 92 -16.58 -9.35 11.06
C VAL A 92 -17.03 -8.33 10.01
N LYS A 93 -16.68 -7.04 10.22
CA LYS A 93 -16.59 -6.12 9.09
C LYS A 93 -15.46 -6.62 8.20
N LEU A 94 -15.78 -7.52 7.27
CA LEU A 94 -14.92 -7.84 6.15
C LEU A 94 -14.64 -6.50 5.47
N GLN A 95 -13.52 -5.90 5.80
CA GLN A 95 -13.00 -4.72 5.15
C GLN A 95 -12.73 -5.16 3.72
N HIS A 96 -13.76 -5.10 2.88
CA HIS A 96 -13.66 -5.27 1.45
C HIS A 96 -12.85 -4.08 0.96
N LYS A 97 -11.52 -4.20 1.06
CA LYS A 97 -10.59 -3.26 0.43
C LYS A 97 -10.83 -3.42 -1.06
N LYS A 98 -11.67 -2.55 -1.62
CA LYS A 98 -11.96 -2.52 -3.05
C LYS A 98 -10.62 -2.43 -3.79
N PHE A 99 -10.31 -3.44 -4.57
CA PHE A 99 -9.09 -3.45 -5.39
C PHE A 99 -9.18 -2.31 -6.41
N ASN A 100 -8.31 -1.31 -6.26
CA ASN A 100 -8.24 -0.19 -7.21
C ASN A 100 -7.13 -0.45 -8.22
N ALA A 101 -7.49 -1.09 -9.34
CA ALA A 101 -6.58 -1.43 -10.42
C ALA A 101 -5.83 -0.20 -10.96
N LYS A 102 -6.52 0.92 -11.15
CA LYS A 102 -5.94 2.18 -11.64
C LYS A 102 -4.83 2.69 -10.71
N ARG A 103 -5.09 2.72 -9.40
CA ARG A 103 -4.10 3.17 -8.41
C ARG A 103 -2.89 2.25 -8.37
N LYS A 104 -3.09 0.92 -8.43
CA LYS A 104 -2.00 -0.06 -8.48
C LYS A 104 -1.15 0.06 -9.75
N PHE A 105 -1.78 0.28 -10.91
CA PHE A 105 -1.10 0.52 -12.17
C PHE A 105 -0.27 1.81 -12.17
N GLN A 106 -0.80 2.90 -11.60
CA GLN A 106 -0.06 4.16 -11.43
C GLN A 106 1.20 3.97 -10.57
N TRP A 107 1.10 3.23 -9.46
CA TRP A 107 2.27 2.89 -8.63
C TRP A 107 3.28 2.06 -9.40
N ALA A 108 2.85 1.07 -10.19
CA ALA A 108 3.74 0.27 -11.01
C ALA A 108 4.52 1.14 -12.02
N ILE A 109 3.84 2.07 -12.70
CA ILE A 109 4.51 3.02 -13.61
C ILE A 109 5.53 3.87 -12.86
N LEU A 110 5.17 4.42 -11.69
CA LEU A 110 6.08 5.25 -10.89
C LEU A 110 7.32 4.46 -10.46
N VAL A 111 7.14 3.22 -10.03
CA VAL A 111 8.23 2.32 -9.64
C VAL A 111 9.15 2.03 -10.83
N VAL A 112 8.60 1.72 -12.01
CA VAL A 112 9.41 1.51 -13.22
C VAL A 112 10.17 2.77 -13.59
N ARG A 113 9.53 3.95 -13.59
CA ARG A 113 10.18 5.23 -13.89
C ARG A 113 11.30 5.54 -12.90
N ALA A 114 11.08 5.29 -11.61
CA ALA A 114 12.08 5.48 -10.57
C ALA A 114 13.27 4.53 -10.77
N MET A 115 13.01 3.25 -11.03
CA MET A 115 14.05 2.26 -11.31
C MET A 115 14.90 2.63 -12.53
N VAL A 116 14.26 3.02 -13.64
CA VAL A 116 14.96 3.48 -14.85
C VAL A 116 15.82 4.71 -14.53
N ARG A 117 15.32 5.65 -13.72
CA ARG A 117 16.08 6.85 -13.32
C ARG A 117 17.27 6.50 -12.43
N ILE A 118 17.12 5.58 -11.48
CA ILE A 118 18.20 5.10 -10.60
C ILE A 118 19.28 4.40 -11.42
N GLN A 119 18.90 3.50 -12.33
CA GLN A 119 19.84 2.80 -13.20
C GLN A 119 20.60 3.76 -14.12
N ARG A 120 19.92 4.80 -14.62
CA ARG A 120 20.52 5.82 -15.48
C ARG A 120 21.21 6.95 -14.71
N MET A 121 21.28 6.92 -13.39
CA MET A 121 21.91 8.02 -12.61
C MET A 121 23.36 8.27 -13.01
N ARG A 122 24.10 7.23 -13.43
CA ARG A 122 25.49 7.37 -13.90
C ARG A 122 25.60 8.16 -15.21
N PHE A 123 24.53 8.23 -15.99
CA PHE A 123 24.48 8.91 -17.29
C PHE A 123 23.69 10.22 -17.24
N THR A 124 22.96 10.50 -16.16
CA THR A 124 22.26 11.78 -16.01
C THR A 124 23.27 12.85 -15.61
N PRO A 125 23.49 13.89 -16.44
CA PRO A 125 24.37 14.99 -16.06
C PRO A 125 23.83 15.69 -14.81
N GLU A 126 24.73 16.19 -13.95
CA GLU A 126 24.34 17.02 -12.82
C GLU A 126 23.50 18.20 -13.33
N PRO A 127 22.33 18.46 -12.72
CA PRO A 127 21.49 19.57 -13.14
C PRO A 127 22.25 20.89 -12.92
N LEU A 128 22.36 21.68 -13.99
CA LEU A 128 23.05 22.95 -13.95
C LEU A 128 22.20 23.96 -13.17
N SER A 129 22.70 24.42 -12.02
CA SER A 129 22.03 25.47 -11.24
C SER A 129 22.07 26.79 -12.03
N LEU A 130 20.91 27.23 -12.52
CA LEU A 130 20.77 28.50 -13.25
C LEU A 130 21.13 29.70 -12.38
N VAL A 131 20.83 29.64 -11.08
CA VAL A 131 21.19 30.71 -10.12
C VAL A 131 22.70 30.83 -10.03
N THR A 132 23.40 29.70 -9.84
CA THR A 132 24.86 29.68 -9.75
C THR A 132 25.50 30.12 -11.07
N ALA A 133 24.96 29.69 -12.22
CA ALA A 133 25.45 30.08 -13.53
C ALA A 133 25.35 31.60 -13.77
N ARG A 134 24.34 32.26 -13.20
CA ARG A 134 24.12 33.71 -13.34
C ARG A 134 24.98 34.53 -12.39
N THR A 135 25.22 34.05 -11.17
CA THR A 135 26.00 34.77 -10.16
C THR A 135 27.50 34.54 -10.27
N ASP A 136 27.92 33.30 -10.56
CA ASP A 136 29.33 32.92 -10.69
C ASP A 136 29.48 31.78 -11.73
N PRO A 137 29.48 32.12 -13.03
CA PRO A 137 29.59 31.15 -14.12
C PRO A 137 30.91 30.37 -14.06
N TYR A 138 31.97 30.93 -13.47
CA TYR A 138 33.26 30.27 -13.34
C TYR A 138 33.26 29.13 -12.32
N ARG A 139 32.31 29.10 -11.38
CA ARG A 139 32.14 27.99 -10.43
C ARG A 139 31.78 26.68 -11.12
N LEU A 140 31.08 26.76 -12.25
CA LEU A 140 30.66 25.60 -13.03
C LEU A 140 31.79 25.16 -13.98
N LYS A 141 32.35 23.96 -13.76
CA LYS A 141 33.48 23.42 -14.53
C LYS A 141 33.23 23.41 -16.04
N LEU A 142 31.98 23.16 -16.46
CA LEU A 142 31.58 23.17 -17.87
C LEU A 142 31.68 24.58 -18.46
N LEU A 143 31.05 25.57 -17.83
CA LEU A 143 31.06 26.95 -18.30
C LEU A 143 32.47 27.53 -18.28
N ARG A 144 33.26 27.27 -17.23
CA ARG A 144 34.67 27.66 -17.15
C ARG A 144 35.47 27.17 -18.36
N LYS A 145 35.33 25.90 -18.75
CA LYS A 145 36.05 25.33 -19.91
C LYS A 145 35.65 26.02 -21.22
N ILE A 146 34.36 26.30 -21.40
CA ILE A 146 33.86 26.99 -22.59
C ILE A 146 34.42 28.41 -22.65
N VAL A 147 34.30 29.16 -21.54
CA VAL A 147 34.76 30.55 -21.45
C VAL A 147 36.28 30.63 -21.64
N ASP A 148 37.06 29.79 -20.97
CA ASP A 148 38.52 29.77 -21.11
C ASP A 148 38.94 29.36 -22.54
N GLY A 149 38.22 28.43 -23.18
CA GLY A 149 38.46 28.03 -24.57
C GLY A 149 38.15 29.14 -25.58
N CYS A 150 37.05 29.87 -25.39
CA CYS A 150 36.73 31.06 -26.18
C CYS A 150 37.77 32.17 -25.99
N ALA A 151 38.17 32.45 -24.75
CA ALA A 151 39.18 33.45 -24.45
C ALA A 151 40.54 33.10 -25.09
N PHE A 152 40.98 31.83 -25.02
CA PHE A 152 42.21 31.39 -25.66
C PHE A 152 42.16 31.56 -27.19
N ARG A 153 41.02 31.25 -27.83
CA ARG A 153 40.84 31.44 -29.28
C ARG A 153 40.95 32.91 -29.70
N VAL A 154 40.48 33.84 -28.86
CA VAL A 154 40.50 35.28 -29.17
C VAL A 154 41.88 35.88 -28.90
N TYR A 155 42.50 35.56 -27.76
CA TYR A 155 43.73 36.21 -27.31
C TYR A 155 45.02 35.42 -27.63
N GLY A 156 44.92 34.16 -28.04
CA GLY A 156 46.07 33.31 -28.41
C GLY A 156 46.92 32.81 -27.24
N HIS A 157 46.55 33.11 -25.99
CA HIS A 157 47.27 32.67 -24.80
C HIS A 157 46.32 32.47 -23.61
N TRP A 158 46.75 31.68 -22.62
CA TRP A 158 45.97 31.47 -21.40
C TRP A 158 46.10 32.67 -20.46
N VAL A 159 44.98 33.15 -19.96
CA VAL A 159 44.94 34.17 -18.91
C VAL A 159 45.44 33.52 -17.60
N LYS A 160 46.68 33.85 -17.21
CA LYS A 160 47.30 33.30 -15.99
C LYS A 160 46.66 33.88 -14.73
N LYS A 161 46.55 33.05 -13.70
CA LYS A 161 46.10 33.45 -12.35
C LYS A 161 47.29 34.07 -11.62
N GLY A 162 47.46 35.39 -11.70
CA GLY A 162 48.38 36.11 -10.79
C GLY A 162 47.85 36.09 -9.36
N GLU A 163 48.71 36.34 -8.36
CA GLU A 163 48.38 36.27 -6.91
C GLU A 163 47.26 37.22 -6.45
N GLY A 164 46.70 38.08 -7.33
CA GLY A 164 45.53 38.91 -7.06
C GLY A 164 44.50 38.97 -8.19
N GLN A 165 44.64 38.16 -9.27
CA GLN A 165 43.76 38.25 -10.44
C GLN A 165 42.71 37.13 -10.45
N ASN A 166 41.47 37.50 -10.16
CA ASN A 166 40.30 36.66 -10.37
C ASN A 166 39.98 36.61 -11.88
N ARG A 167 39.77 35.41 -12.46
CA ARG A 167 39.46 35.23 -13.89
C ARG A 167 38.17 35.93 -14.31
N ALA A 168 37.27 36.16 -13.35
CA ALA A 168 36.05 36.94 -13.52
C ALA A 168 36.30 38.43 -13.84
N ALA A 169 37.51 38.96 -13.60
CA ALA A 169 37.85 40.35 -13.86
C ALA A 169 37.70 40.77 -15.34
N LEU A 170 37.72 39.81 -16.28
CA LEU A 170 37.47 40.04 -17.70
C LEU A 170 36.01 40.39 -18.03
N PHE A 171 35.07 40.05 -17.14
CA PHE A 171 33.63 40.25 -17.34
C PHE A 171 33.02 41.22 -16.33
N GLU A 172 33.85 41.86 -15.49
CA GLU A 172 33.42 42.95 -14.64
C GLU A 172 33.16 44.20 -15.52
N ASN A 173 31.91 44.63 -15.61
CA ASN A 173 31.52 45.83 -16.38
C ASN A 173 31.90 47.16 -15.68
N SER A 174 32.59 47.10 -14.54
CA SER A 174 33.11 48.26 -13.82
C SER A 174 34.61 48.41 -14.08
N GLN A 175 35.04 49.55 -14.63
CA GLN A 175 36.47 49.87 -14.77
C GLN A 175 37.15 49.83 -13.40
N LYS A 176 38.18 48.97 -13.23
CA LYS A 176 39.02 49.01 -12.03
C LYS A 176 39.97 50.19 -12.10
N THR A 177 39.64 51.23 -11.34
CA THR A 177 40.47 52.42 -11.10
C THR A 177 41.85 52.08 -10.50
N GLU A 178 42.00 50.89 -9.89
CA GLU A 178 43.25 50.41 -9.28
C GLU A 178 44.38 50.17 -10.30
N LEU A 179 44.06 49.76 -11.54
CA LEU A 179 45.07 49.59 -12.59
C LEU A 179 45.68 50.93 -13.02
N LYS A 180 44.90 52.02 -12.98
CA LYS A 180 45.41 53.37 -13.22
C LYS A 180 46.41 53.76 -12.15
N HIS A 181 46.12 53.44 -10.88
CA HIS A 181 47.02 53.73 -9.77
C HIS A 181 48.35 52.97 -9.92
N ILE A 182 48.32 51.67 -10.20
CA ILE A 182 49.52 50.84 -10.38
C ILE A 182 50.33 51.28 -11.61
N TYR A 183 49.65 51.59 -12.73
CA TYR A 183 50.31 52.06 -13.95
C TYR A 183 51.00 53.42 -13.75
N VAL A 184 50.32 54.37 -13.10
CA VAL A 184 50.88 55.68 -12.75
C VAL A 184 52.06 55.54 -11.79
N THR A 185 51.98 54.64 -10.81
CA THR A 185 53.06 54.42 -9.82
C THR A 185 54.31 53.79 -10.46
N ASN A 186 54.14 52.94 -11.47
CA ASN A 186 55.26 52.33 -12.20
C ASN A 186 55.88 53.23 -13.27
N LEU A 187 55.15 54.23 -13.77
CA LEU A 187 55.69 55.28 -14.65
C LEU A 187 56.50 56.35 -13.89
N SER A 188 56.29 56.45 -12.57
CA SER A 188 57.03 57.35 -11.68
C SER A 188 58.30 56.73 -11.07
N ARG A 189 58.77 55.59 -11.61
CA ARG A 189 60.08 54.99 -11.33
C ARG A 189 60.88 54.89 -12.61
#